data_AF-A0A0R0HTQ2-F1
#
_entry.id   AF-A0A0R0HTQ2-F1
#
_cell.length_a   1.000
_cell.length_b   1.000
_cell.length_c   1.000
_cell.angle_alpha   90.00
_cell.angle_beta   90.00
_cell.angle_gamma   90.00
#
_symmetry.space_group_name_H-M   'P 1'
#
loop_
_entity.id
_entity.type
_entity.pdbx_description
1 polymer ?
#
loop_
_entity_poly.entity_id
_entity_poly.type
_entity_poly.pdbx_seq_one_letter_code
_entity_poly.pdbx_strand_id
1 'polypeptide(L)'
;MAPSDVCPTEDAVQAFIEHLVDPLLPTKATVQGNPTPSQQKLVAKQVRSAVLLYNYYHRKQHPELAYLPFNEFCKLAVVLRPPLLAYMQFMQNLKEEELTDVEKQLSFTEKMIMEACDVCKCLDASKDVPNIEGWPITKVSILLI
;
A
#
# COMPACT_ATOMS: atom_id res chain seq x y z
N MET A 1 23.07 23.22 1.90
CA MET A 1 22.49 21.90 1.57
C MET A 1 21.37 22.19 0.58
N ALA A 2 21.52 21.77 -0.68
CA ALA A 2 20.42 21.90 -1.64
C ALA A 2 19.26 21.02 -1.15
N PRO A 3 17.98 21.41 -1.35
CA PRO A 3 16.88 20.49 -1.09
C PRO A 3 17.16 19.21 -1.89
N SER A 4 17.10 18.04 -1.25
CA SER A 4 17.25 16.80 -1.99
C SER A 4 16.12 16.76 -3.00
N ASP A 5 16.44 16.54 -4.27
CA ASP A 5 15.52 16.50 -5.41
C ASP A 5 14.61 15.25 -5.40
N VAL A 6 14.33 14.75 -4.20
CA VAL A 6 13.62 13.51 -3.94
C VAL A 6 12.18 13.85 -3.60
N CYS A 7 11.27 13.22 -4.33
CA CYS A 7 9.84 13.35 -4.09
C CYS A 7 9.51 12.96 -2.64
N PRO A 8 8.88 13.84 -1.85
CA PRO A 8 8.43 13.51 -0.50
C PRO A 8 7.52 12.28 -0.47
N THR A 9 7.49 11.59 0.67
CA THR A 9 6.69 10.37 0.87
C THR A 9 5.22 10.56 0.48
N GLU A 10 4.61 11.64 0.96
CA GLU A 10 3.21 11.96 0.72
C GLU A 10 2.93 12.19 -0.76
N ASP A 11 3.80 12.94 -1.45
CA ASP A 11 3.67 13.26 -2.87
C ASP A 11 3.86 12.02 -3.75
N ALA A 12 4.86 11.18 -3.43
CA ALA A 12 5.10 9.93 -4.13
C ALA A 12 3.93 8.95 -3.98
N VAL A 13 3.45 8.75 -2.76
CA VAL A 13 2.30 7.88 -2.48
C VAL A 13 1.03 8.44 -3.13
N GLN A 14 0.82 9.75 -3.09
CA GLN A 14 -0.30 10.40 -3.77
C GLN A 14 -0.26 10.12 -5.28
N ALA A 15 0.88 10.35 -5.93
CA ALA A 15 1.02 10.12 -7.37
C ALA A 15 0.73 8.65 -7.74
N PHE A 16 1.21 7.68 -6.95
CA PHE A 16 0.93 6.27 -7.21
C PHE A 16 -0.55 5.92 -7.01
N ILE A 17 -1.20 6.42 -5.96
CA ILE A 17 -2.62 6.19 -5.73
C ILE A 17 -3.45 6.84 -6.84
N GLU A 18 -3.13 8.07 -7.22
CA GLU A 18 -3.83 8.78 -8.30
C GLU A 18 -3.74 8.02 -9.62
N HIS A 19 -2.55 7.54 -9.98
CA HIS A 19 -2.37 6.86 -11.25
C HIS A 19 -2.98 5.46 -11.28
N LEU A 20 -2.85 4.69 -10.19
CA LEU A 20 -3.20 3.27 -10.18
C LEU A 20 -4.62 3.01 -9.66
N VAL A 21 -5.09 3.81 -8.70
CA VAL A 21 -6.29 3.49 -7.91
C VAL A 21 -7.48 4.34 -8.34
N ASP A 22 -7.31 5.63 -8.63
CA ASP A 22 -8.42 6.50 -9.03
C ASP A 22 -9.24 6.00 -10.21
N PRO A 23 -8.64 5.41 -11.27
CA PRO A 23 -9.43 4.89 -12.39
C PRO A 23 -10.42 3.80 -11.98
N LEU A 24 -10.24 3.19 -10.80
CA LEU A 24 -11.08 2.13 -10.25
C LEU A 24 -12.06 2.62 -9.19
N LEU A 25 -11.90 3.85 -8.70
CA LEU A 25 -12.78 4.41 -7.68
C LEU A 25 -14.04 5.02 -8.30
N PRO A 26 -15.20 4.91 -7.63
CA PRO A 26 -16.42 5.52 -8.14
C PRO A 26 -16.29 7.05 -8.19
N THR A 27 -16.55 7.64 -9.35
CA THR A 27 -16.42 9.09 -9.62
C THR A 27 -17.45 9.95 -8.90
N LYS A 28 -18.50 9.36 -8.32
CA LYS A 28 -19.56 10.06 -7.58
C LYS A 28 -19.89 9.28 -6.30
N ALA A 29 -20.08 10.02 -5.21
CA ALA A 29 -20.51 9.53 -3.89
C ALA A 29 -21.86 8.78 -3.88
N THR A 30 -22.52 8.64 -5.03
CA THR A 30 -23.82 7.99 -5.22
C THR A 30 -23.81 6.46 -5.13
N VAL A 31 -22.66 5.82 -4.93
CA VAL A 31 -22.63 4.40 -4.56
C VAL A 31 -22.35 4.32 -3.06
N GLN A 32 -23.38 4.54 -2.25
CA GLN A 32 -23.38 4.19 -0.82
C GLN A 32 -23.34 2.66 -0.57
N GLY A 33 -23.21 1.86 -1.63
CA GLY A 33 -23.08 0.41 -1.54
C GLY A 33 -21.65 -0.01 -1.24
N ASN A 34 -21.50 -1.00 -0.36
CA ASN A 34 -20.22 -1.66 -0.14
C ASN A 34 -19.63 -2.15 -1.47
N PRO A 35 -18.32 -1.96 -1.74
CA PRO A 35 -17.70 -2.41 -2.98
C PRO A 35 -17.93 -3.90 -3.20
N THR A 36 -18.28 -4.29 -4.43
CA THR A 36 -18.44 -5.70 -4.80
C THR A 36 -17.14 -6.47 -4.59
N PRO A 37 -17.16 -7.81 -4.39
CA PRO A 37 -15.94 -8.59 -4.25
C PRO A 37 -14.96 -8.43 -5.42
N SER A 38 -15.47 -8.25 -6.63
CA SER A 38 -14.66 -7.99 -7.82
C SER A 38 -13.96 -6.64 -7.77
N GLN A 39 -14.68 -5.58 -7.35
CA GLN A 39 -14.09 -4.25 -7.16
C GLN A 39 -13.06 -4.25 -6.03
N GLN A 40 -13.35 -4.94 -4.91
CA GLN A 40 -12.39 -5.09 -3.81
C GLN A 40 -11.09 -5.72 -4.28
N LYS A 41 -11.16 -6.79 -5.08
CA LYS A 41 -9.96 -7.44 -5.65
C LYS A 41 -9.17 -6.53 -6.58
N LEU A 42 -9.85 -5.75 -7.44
CA LEU A 42 -9.18 -4.85 -8.38
C LEU A 42 -8.47 -3.70 -7.65
N VAL A 43 -9.17 -3.02 -6.74
CA VAL A 43 -8.59 -1.93 -5.92
C VAL A 43 -7.44 -2.47 -5.06
N ALA A 44 -7.62 -3.61 -4.40
CA ALA A 44 -6.57 -4.22 -3.59
C ALA A 44 -5.29 -4.51 -4.38
N LYS A 45 -5.41 -4.99 -5.63
CA LYS A 45 -4.24 -5.21 -6.50
C LYS A 45 -3.51 -3.90 -6.83
N GLN A 46 -4.24 -2.83 -7.13
CA GLN A 46 -3.61 -1.55 -7.45
C GLN A 46 -2.99 -0.87 -6.24
N VAL A 47 -3.64 -0.94 -5.08
CA VAL A 47 -3.06 -0.43 -3.83
C VAL A 47 -1.82 -1.24 -3.43
N ARG A 48 -1.83 -2.57 -3.62
CA ARG A 48 -0.63 -3.42 -3.46
C ARG A 48 0.52 -2.92 -4.33
N SER A 49 0.26 -2.60 -5.60
CA SER A 49 1.27 -2.03 -6.50
C SER A 49 1.82 -0.70 -5.99
N ALA A 50 0.97 0.19 -5.48
CA ALA A 50 1.42 1.47 -4.90
C ALA A 50 2.35 1.26 -3.68
N VAL A 51 2.05 0.28 -2.81
CA VAL A 51 2.95 -0.10 -1.69
C VAL A 51 4.30 -0.55 -2.22
N LEU A 52 4.33 -1.46 -3.20
CA LEU A 52 5.59 -1.98 -3.76
C LEU A 52 6.42 -0.87 -4.44
N LEU A 53 5.75 0.00 -5.20
CA LEU A 53 6.41 1.13 -5.88
C LEU A 53 7.04 2.09 -4.88
N TYR A 54 6.36 2.42 -3.78
CA TYR A 54 6.94 3.28 -2.76
C TYR A 54 7.99 2.53 -1.92
N ASN A 55 7.58 1.48 -1.19
CA ASN A 55 8.38 0.88 -0.13
C ASN A 55 9.61 0.10 -0.64
N TYR A 56 9.58 -0.34 -1.91
CA TYR A 56 10.71 -1.01 -2.53
C TYR A 56 11.36 -0.15 -3.62
N TYR A 57 10.67 0.15 -4.72
CA TYR A 57 11.31 0.75 -5.89
C TYR A 57 11.80 2.18 -5.66
N HIS A 58 10.94 3.06 -5.17
CA HIS A 58 11.27 4.45 -4.93
C HIS A 58 12.34 4.57 -3.84
N ARG A 59 12.20 3.79 -2.75
CA ARG A 59 13.22 3.70 -1.70
C ARG A 59 14.54 3.07 -2.16
N LYS A 60 14.55 2.21 -3.17
CA LYS A 60 15.79 1.67 -3.74
C LYS A 60 16.55 2.73 -4.54
N GLN A 61 15.82 3.64 -5.19
CA GLN A 61 16.41 4.81 -5.87
C GLN A 61 16.81 5.92 -4.90
N HIS A 62 16.12 6.03 -3.76
CA HIS A 62 16.34 7.04 -2.73
C HIS A 62 16.41 6.40 -1.33
N PRO A 63 17.55 5.78 -0.96
CA PRO A 63 17.69 5.04 0.30
C PRO A 63 17.48 5.86 1.57
N GLU A 64 17.54 7.20 1.48
CA GLU A 64 17.23 8.14 2.55
C GLU A 64 15.74 8.16 2.94
N LEU A 65 14.86 7.69 2.05
CA LEU A 65 13.42 7.67 2.29
C LEU A 65 13.03 6.60 3.31
N ALA A 66 12.20 7.02 4.27
CA ALA A 66 11.69 6.15 5.31
C ALA A 66 10.78 5.06 4.73
N TYR A 67 10.94 3.84 5.24
CA TYR A 67 9.98 2.78 5.02
C TYR A 67 8.64 3.18 5.65
N LEU A 68 7.54 2.99 4.92
CA LEU A 68 6.20 3.30 5.39
C LEU A 68 5.51 2.00 5.84
N PRO A 69 5.40 1.73 7.16
CA PRO A 69 4.80 0.49 7.64
C PRO A 69 3.29 0.44 7.36
N PHE A 70 2.70 -0.74 7.54
CA PHE A 70 1.30 -1.03 7.22
C PHE A 70 0.33 0.03 7.77
N ASN A 71 0.42 0.36 9.06
CA ASN A 71 -0.53 1.29 9.70
C ASN A 71 -0.40 2.71 9.13
N GLU A 72 0.83 3.17 8.93
CA GLU A 72 1.14 4.49 8.39
C GLU A 72 0.74 4.58 6.92
N PHE A 73 0.98 3.54 6.12
CA PHE A 73 0.54 3.48 4.73
C PHE A 73 -0.98 3.53 4.63
N CYS A 74 -1.70 2.71 5.39
CA CYS A 74 -3.16 2.71 5.39
C CYS A 74 -3.73 4.07 5.81
N LYS A 75 -3.18 4.69 6.87
CA LYS A 75 -3.56 6.05 7.29
C LYS A 75 -3.34 7.06 6.19
N LEU A 76 -2.14 7.08 5.59
CA LEU A 76 -1.78 8.02 4.54
C LEU A 76 -2.68 7.84 3.31
N ALA A 77 -2.91 6.60 2.87
CA ALA A 77 -3.75 6.28 1.73
C ALA A 77 -5.20 6.79 1.92
N VAL A 78 -5.78 6.61 3.11
CA VAL A 78 -7.14 7.10 3.41
C VAL A 78 -7.17 8.62 3.51
N VAL A 79 -6.12 9.26 4.05
CA VAL A 79 -6.02 10.73 4.11
C VAL A 79 -5.93 11.34 2.71
N LEU A 80 -5.07 10.79 1.85
CA LEU A 80 -4.87 11.26 0.47
C LEU A 80 -6.04 10.91 -0.45
N ARG A 81 -6.76 9.83 -0.14
CA ARG A 81 -7.87 9.34 -0.98
C ARG A 81 -9.00 8.76 -0.13
N PRO A 82 -9.86 9.60 0.47
CA PRO A 82 -10.93 9.16 1.37
C PRO A 82 -11.86 8.05 0.86
N PRO A 83 -12.19 7.95 -0.46
CA PRO A 83 -12.99 6.83 -0.97
C PRO A 83 -12.37 5.44 -0.75
N LEU A 84 -11.05 5.34 -0.54
CA LEU A 84 -10.40 4.08 -0.18
C LEU A 84 -10.87 3.51 1.16
N LEU A 85 -11.43 4.35 2.04
CA LEU A 85 -11.93 3.89 3.33
C LEU A 85 -12.97 2.78 3.17
N ALA A 86 -13.80 2.81 2.11
CA ALA A 86 -14.79 1.76 1.82
C ALA A 86 -14.17 0.37 1.53
N TYR A 87 -12.86 0.32 1.28
CA TYR A 87 -12.09 -0.87 0.98
C TYR A 87 -11.19 -1.31 2.13
N MET A 88 -11.17 -0.59 3.26
CA MET A 88 -10.25 -0.76 4.39
C MET A 88 -11.01 -0.83 5.71
N GLN A 89 -11.50 -2.02 6.07
CA GLN A 89 -12.37 -2.25 7.23
C GLN A 89 -11.66 -2.00 8.57
N PHE A 90 -10.39 -2.42 8.69
CA PHE A 90 -9.63 -2.16 9.89
C PHE A 90 -9.46 -0.64 10.12
N MET A 91 -9.23 0.14 9.05
CA MET A 91 -9.19 1.60 9.14
C MET A 91 -10.52 2.25 9.54
N GLN A 92 -11.66 1.63 9.23
CA GLN A 92 -12.97 2.07 9.72
C GLN A 92 -13.11 1.81 11.24
N ASN A 93 -12.71 0.61 11.67
CA ASN A 93 -12.90 0.11 13.03
C ASN A 93 -11.87 0.64 14.05
N LEU A 94 -10.75 1.22 13.60
CA LEU A 94 -9.77 1.87 14.49
C LEU A 94 -10.36 2.96 15.39
N LYS A 95 -11.57 3.44 15.08
CA LYS A 95 -12.30 4.41 15.90
C LYS A 95 -13.06 3.78 17.07
N GLU A 96 -13.29 2.45 17.09
CA GLU A 96 -14.36 1.87 17.89
C GLU A 96 -13.98 0.95 19.08
N GLU A 97 -12.77 0.37 19.23
CA GLU A 97 -12.21 -0.19 20.50
C GLU A 97 -11.03 -1.17 20.26
N GLU A 98 -10.33 -1.59 21.33
CA GLU A 98 -9.14 -2.45 21.36
C GLU A 98 -9.28 -3.75 20.53
N LEU A 99 -8.53 -3.82 19.44
CA LEU A 99 -8.57 -4.92 18.47
C LEU A 99 -7.79 -6.13 19.00
N THR A 100 -8.51 -7.19 19.39
CA THR A 100 -7.95 -8.42 19.98
C THR A 100 -7.38 -9.42 18.95
N ASP A 101 -7.56 -9.19 17.65
CA ASP A 101 -6.91 -9.97 16.58
C ASP A 101 -6.89 -9.17 15.27
N VAL A 102 -5.81 -8.42 15.05
CA VAL A 102 -5.67 -7.47 13.92
C VAL A 102 -5.86 -8.15 12.57
N GLU A 103 -5.22 -9.31 12.35
CA GLU A 103 -5.25 -10.01 11.05
C GLU A 103 -6.65 -10.50 10.65
N LYS A 104 -7.44 -10.94 11.63
CA LYS A 104 -8.82 -11.39 11.38
C LYS A 104 -9.76 -10.25 11.00
N GLN A 105 -9.43 -9.02 11.37
CA GLN A 105 -10.25 -7.84 11.08
C GLN A 105 -9.85 -7.10 9.80
N LEU A 106 -8.75 -7.51 9.16
CA LEU A 106 -8.31 -6.89 7.92
C LEU A 106 -9.25 -7.22 6.76
N SER A 107 -9.64 -6.20 6.04
CA SER A 107 -10.23 -6.34 4.71
C SER A 107 -9.25 -6.99 3.73
N PHE A 108 -9.76 -7.40 2.56
CA PHE A 108 -8.92 -7.95 1.50
C PHE A 108 -7.82 -6.98 1.04
N THR A 109 -8.13 -5.67 0.96
CA THR A 109 -7.17 -4.63 0.62
C THR A 109 -6.06 -4.52 1.66
N GLU A 110 -6.43 -4.49 2.94
CA GLU A 110 -5.47 -4.36 4.04
C GLU A 110 -4.55 -5.58 4.15
N LYS A 111 -5.06 -6.79 3.91
CA LYS A 111 -4.23 -8.01 3.81
C LYS A 111 -3.20 -7.89 2.69
N MET A 112 -3.58 -7.35 1.54
CA MET A 112 -2.66 -7.14 0.41
C MET A 112 -1.62 -6.05 0.70
N ILE A 113 -1.97 -5.00 1.45
CA ILE A 113 -1.01 -3.98 1.90
C ILE A 113 -0.03 -4.60 2.89
N MET A 114 -0.51 -5.34 3.89
CA MET A 114 0.33 -6.00 4.88
C MET A 114 1.32 -6.97 4.21
N GLU A 115 0.83 -7.81 3.30
CA GLU A 115 1.68 -8.71 2.52
C GLU A 115 2.75 -7.93 1.73
N ALA A 116 2.36 -6.87 1.01
CA ALA A 116 3.31 -6.06 0.23
C ALA A 116 4.36 -5.37 1.11
N CYS A 117 3.96 -4.85 2.27
CA CYS A 117 4.86 -4.32 3.28
C CYS A 117 5.88 -5.37 3.72
N ASP A 118 5.44 -6.56 4.11
CA ASP A 118 6.33 -7.64 4.54
C ASP A 118 7.30 -8.06 3.43
N VAL A 119 6.83 -8.11 2.18
CA VAL A 119 7.72 -8.38 1.04
C VAL A 119 8.75 -7.27 0.86
N CYS A 120 8.36 -5.99 0.89
CA CYS A 120 9.29 -4.88 0.78
C CYS A 120 10.34 -4.89 1.91
N LYS A 121 9.91 -5.24 3.13
CA LYS A 121 10.80 -5.37 4.29
C LYS A 121 11.80 -6.52 4.12
N CYS A 122 11.37 -7.66 3.59
CA CYS A 122 12.27 -8.78 3.27
C CYS A 122 13.24 -8.44 2.13
N LEU A 123 12.75 -7.73 1.12
CA LEU A 123 13.55 -7.28 -0.03
C LEU A 123 14.62 -6.30 0.37
N ASP A 124 14.34 -5.47 1.38
CA ASP A 124 15.27 -4.49 1.93
C ASP A 124 15.86 -3.60 0.82
N ALA A 125 15.16 -2.51 0.52
CA ALA A 125 15.54 -1.57 -0.54
C ALA A 125 16.97 -1.00 -0.40
N SER A 126 17.60 -1.11 0.78
CA SER A 126 18.99 -0.70 0.99
C SER A 126 20.03 -1.69 0.44
N LYS A 127 19.62 -2.90 0.04
CA LYS A 127 20.50 -3.94 -0.49
C LYS A 127 20.49 -3.97 -2.03
N ASP A 128 21.68 -4.06 -2.61
CA ASP A 128 21.86 -4.23 -4.05
C ASP A 128 21.21 -5.52 -4.56
N VAL A 129 21.50 -6.62 -3.87
CA VAL A 129 20.97 -7.96 -4.17
C VAL A 129 20.21 -8.49 -2.95
N PRO A 130 18.88 -8.69 -3.05
CA PRO A 130 18.12 -9.30 -1.97
C PRO A 130 18.52 -10.78 -1.84
N ASN A 131 18.58 -11.28 -0.59
CA ASN A 131 18.70 -12.72 -0.38
C ASN A 131 17.36 -13.40 -0.68
N ILE A 132 17.25 -13.96 -1.89
CA ILE A 132 16.04 -14.58 -2.42
C ILE A 132 15.95 -16.09 -2.11
N GLU A 133 16.91 -16.66 -1.39
CA GLU A 133 16.93 -18.10 -1.10
C GLU A 133 15.69 -18.50 -0.28
N GLY A 134 14.98 -19.54 -0.76
CA GLY A 134 13.77 -20.05 -0.12
C GLY A 134 12.51 -19.22 -0.33
N TRP A 135 12.54 -18.18 -1.17
CA TRP A 135 11.37 -17.33 -1.38
C TRP A 135 10.34 -17.96 -2.32
N PRO A 136 9.03 -17.79 -2.03
CA PRO A 136 7.99 -18.16 -2.98
C PRO A 136 8.04 -17.25 -4.22
N ILE A 137 7.65 -17.79 -5.38
CA ILE A 137 7.68 -17.10 -6.68
C ILE A 137 6.98 -15.74 -6.64
N THR A 138 5.92 -15.60 -5.84
CA THR A 138 5.16 -14.35 -5.67
C THR A 138 5.98 -13.21 -5.09
N LYS A 139 7.05 -13.50 -4.34
CA LYS A 139 8.01 -12.49 -3.86
C LYS A 139 9.07 -12.16 -4.91
N VAL A 140 9.54 -13.18 -5.65
CA VAL A 140 10.55 -13.01 -6.71
C VAL A 140 10.03 -12.20 -7.88
N SER A 141 8.76 -12.41 -8.27
CA SER A 141 8.14 -11.69 -9.39
C SER A 141 8.07 -10.18 -9.19
N ILE A 142 8.15 -9.71 -7.93
CA ILE A 142 8.19 -8.29 -7.62
C ILE A 142 9.47 -7.64 -8.14
N LEU A 143 10.57 -8.40 -8.34
CA LEU A 143 11.82 -7.88 -8.92
C LEU A 143 11.74 -7.62 -10.44
N LEU A 144 10.63 -8.01 -11.07
CA LEU A 144 10.43 -7.92 -12.53
C LEU A 144 9.53 -6.77 -12.96
N ILE A 145 9.04 -5.97 -12.01
CA ILE A 145 8.17 -4.80 -12.28
C ILE A 145 9.05 -3.61 -12.69
#